data_AF-A0A949G4L2-F1
#
_entry.id   AF-A0A949G4L2-F1
#
_cell.length_a   1.000
_cell.length_b   1.000
_cell.length_c   1.000
_cell.angle_alpha   90.00
_cell.angle_beta   90.00
_cell.angle_gamma   90.00
#
_symmetry.space_group_name_H-M   'P 1'
#
loop_
_entity.id
_entity.type
_entity.pdbx_description
1 polymer ?
#
loop_
_entity_poly.entity_id
_entity_poly.type
_entity_poly.pdbx_seq_one_letter_code
_entity_poly.pdbx_strand_id
1 'polypeptide(L)'
;MYRVGFPGWKLAAKLGVPVRLRVYIAQDLESNVYVAQSPDLEGLVLEGQTLEEIKNEALSCSKILLEIALNKSAPETQTDFIWHTVQQASA
;
A
#
# COMPACT_ATOMS: atom_id res chain seq x y z
N MET A 1 -12.91 10.01 1.43
CA MET A 1 -12.29 8.71 1.07
C MET A 1 -12.70 7.63 2.06
N TYR A 2 -13.03 6.43 1.58
CA TYR A 2 -13.34 5.25 2.42
C TYR A 2 -12.10 4.39 2.62
N ARG A 3 -11.83 3.90 3.83
CA ARG A 3 -10.62 3.12 4.10
C ARG A 3 -10.72 1.68 3.59
N VAL A 4 -9.72 1.24 2.83
CA VAL A 4 -9.62 -0.16 2.38
C VAL A 4 -9.50 -1.08 3.61
N GLY A 5 -10.21 -2.21 3.58
CA GLY A 5 -10.26 -3.18 4.69
C GLY A 5 -11.42 -2.99 5.66
N PHE A 6 -12.09 -1.83 5.68
CA PHE A 6 -13.26 -1.59 6.54
C PHE A 6 -14.56 -2.17 5.92
N PRO A 7 -15.53 -2.65 6.71
CA PRO A 7 -16.74 -3.28 6.18
C PRO A 7 -17.45 -2.44 5.11
N GLY A 8 -17.72 -3.02 3.94
CA GLY A 8 -18.41 -2.33 2.83
C GLY A 8 -17.52 -1.47 1.92
N TRP A 9 -16.21 -1.38 2.17
CA TRP A 9 -15.29 -0.57 1.35
C TRP A 9 -15.34 -0.91 -0.14
N LYS A 10 -15.46 -2.21 -0.49
CA LYS A 10 -15.54 -2.66 -1.90
C LYS A 10 -16.78 -2.14 -2.61
N LEU A 11 -17.92 -2.08 -1.91
CA LEU A 11 -19.16 -1.56 -2.49
C LEU A 11 -19.04 -0.06 -2.71
N ALA A 12 -18.56 0.69 -1.72
CA ALA A 12 -18.33 2.13 -1.84
C ALA A 12 -17.39 2.45 -3.02
N ALA A 13 -16.26 1.72 -3.12
CA ALA A 13 -15.30 1.85 -4.20
C ALA A 13 -15.93 1.58 -5.58
N LYS A 14 -16.74 0.52 -5.71
CA LYS A 14 -17.43 0.18 -6.97
C LYS A 14 -18.44 1.25 -7.41
N LEU A 15 -19.01 1.98 -6.45
CA LEU A 15 -19.90 3.12 -6.66
C LEU A 15 -19.15 4.44 -6.93
N GLY A 16 -17.82 4.39 -7.03
CA GLY A 16 -16.98 5.54 -7.37
C GLY A 16 -16.50 6.36 -6.17
N VAL A 17 -16.72 5.91 -4.93
CA VAL A 17 -16.19 6.60 -3.75
C VAL A 17 -14.66 6.42 -3.72
N PRO A 18 -13.88 7.51 -3.68
CA PRO A 18 -12.42 7.42 -3.56
C PRO A 18 -12.00 6.66 -2.30
N VAL A 19 -10.91 5.90 -2.39
CA VAL A 19 -10.43 5.07 -1.27
C VAL A 19 -9.08 5.54 -0.74
N ARG A 20 -8.79 5.18 0.52
CA ARG A 20 -7.54 5.50 1.20
C ARG A 20 -6.95 4.22 1.82
N LEU A 21 -5.65 4.04 1.70
CA LEU A 21 -4.93 2.89 2.26
C LEU A 21 -3.63 3.32 2.96
N ARG A 22 -3.22 2.56 3.95
CA ARG A 22 -1.95 2.74 4.66
C ARG A 22 -0.84 1.94 3.97
N VAL A 23 0.32 2.55 3.79
CA VAL A 23 1.54 1.89 3.32
C VAL A 23 2.61 2.10 4.37
N TYR A 24 3.06 1.01 4.97
CA TYR A 24 4.14 1.01 5.94
C TYR A 24 5.47 0.90 5.21
N ILE A 25 6.40 1.81 5.51
CA ILE A 25 7.76 1.80 4.95
C ILE A 25 8.77 1.63 6.08
N ALA A 26 9.61 0.60 5.97
CA ALA A 26 10.76 0.36 6.83
C ALA A 26 12.03 0.34 5.99
N GLN A 27 13.17 0.60 6.63
CA GLN A 27 14.47 0.31 6.03
C GLN A 27 14.97 -1.02 6.58
N ASP A 28 15.36 -1.91 5.67
CA ASP A 28 16.20 -3.05 5.99
C ASP A 28 17.66 -2.59 5.91
N LEU A 29 18.33 -2.62 7.07
CA LEU A 29 19.72 -2.16 7.20
C LEU A 29 20.73 -3.19 6.72
N GLU A 30 20.38 -4.49 6.69
CA GLU A 30 21.28 -5.54 6.23
C GLU A 30 21.44 -5.50 4.71
N SER A 31 20.32 -5.34 4.00
CA SER A 31 20.30 -5.23 2.54
C SER A 31 20.40 -3.79 2.03
N ASN A 32 20.32 -2.80 2.93
CA ASN A 32 20.32 -1.37 2.63
C ASN A 32 19.23 -0.98 1.61
N VAL A 33 18.02 -1.52 1.78
CA VAL A 33 16.84 -1.19 0.96
C VAL A 33 15.69 -0.70 1.83
N TYR A 34 14.73 -0.03 1.20
CA TYR A 34 13.43 0.27 1.80
C TYR A 34 12.44 -0.81 1.41
N VAL A 35 11.67 -1.28 2.38
CA VAL A 35 10.59 -2.25 2.19
C VAL A 35 9.27 -1.57 2.48
N ALA A 36 8.30 -1.73 1.58
CA ALA A 36 6.95 -1.23 1.76
C ALA A 36 5.92 -2.34 1.77
N GLN A 37 4.98 -2.27 2.71
CA GLN A 37 3.87 -3.22 2.81
C GLN A 37 2.57 -2.55 3.25
N SER A 38 1.41 -3.10 2.86
CA SER A 38 0.12 -2.57 3.29
C SER A 38 -0.69 -3.57 4.11
N PRO A 39 -1.14 -3.19 5.32
CA PRO A 39 -2.15 -3.96 6.05
C PRO A 39 -3.56 -3.79 5.46
N ASP A 40 -3.76 -2.77 4.64
CA ASP A 40 -5.08 -2.42 4.10
C ASP A 40 -5.29 -3.06 2.71
N LEU A 41 -4.23 -3.45 2.00
CA LEU A 41 -4.28 -4.02 0.66
C LEU A 41 -3.36 -5.25 0.56
N GLU A 42 -3.98 -6.42 0.50
CA GLU A 42 -3.28 -7.71 0.37
C GLU A 42 -2.43 -7.76 -0.89
N GLY A 43 -1.21 -8.29 -0.77
CA GLY A 43 -0.26 -8.44 -1.87
C GLY A 43 0.58 -7.19 -2.18
N LEU A 44 0.36 -6.06 -1.51
CA LEU A 44 1.25 -4.92 -1.63
C LEU A 44 2.51 -5.15 -0.78
N VAL A 45 3.58 -5.63 -1.42
CA VAL A 45 4.93 -5.75 -0.88
C VAL A 45 5.91 -5.28 -1.95
N LEU A 46 6.79 -4.34 -1.61
CA LEU A 46 7.75 -3.72 -2.53
C LEU A 46 9.09 -3.52 -1.84
N GLU A 47 10.17 -3.55 -2.62
CA GLU A 47 11.52 -3.23 -2.18
C GLU A 47 12.12 -2.22 -3.15
N GLY A 48 12.89 -1.26 -2.64
CA GLY A 48 13.45 -0.19 -3.45
C GLY A 48 14.65 0.47 -2.78
N GLN A 49 15.50 1.11 -3.58
CA GLN A 49 16.73 1.73 -3.11
C GLN A 49 16.49 3.11 -2.50
N THR A 50 15.38 3.75 -2.85
CA THR A 50 15.03 5.08 -2.35
C THR A 50 13.59 5.18 -1.87
N LEU A 51 13.34 6.11 -0.94
CA LEU A 51 11.99 6.43 -0.47
C LEU A 51 11.07 6.92 -1.59
N GLU A 52 11.61 7.64 -2.57
CA GLU A 52 10.82 8.18 -3.67
C GLU A 52 10.34 7.08 -4.62
N GLU A 53 11.24 6.16 -4.98
CA GLU A 53 10.94 4.95 -5.75
C GLU A 53 9.83 4.14 -5.07
N ILE A 54 10.00 3.82 -3.79
CA ILE A 54 8.99 3.10 -3.01
C ILE A 54 7.63 3.80 -3.01
N LYS A 55 7.59 5.13 -2.86
CA LYS A 55 6.32 5.87 -2.86
C LYS A 55 5.63 5.82 -4.22
N ASN A 56 6.38 6.00 -5.30
CA ASN A 56 5.85 5.98 -6.66
C ASN A 56 5.36 4.59 -7.06
N GLU A 57 6.13 3.56 -6.72
CA GLU A 57 5.76 2.17 -6.98
C GLU A 57 4.58 1.73 -6.12
N ALA A 58 4.56 2.06 -4.83
CA ALA A 58 3.43 1.74 -3.95
C ALA A 58 2.12 2.34 -4.48
N LEU A 59 2.14 3.58 -4.97
CA LEU A 59 0.96 4.20 -5.58
C LEU A 59 0.51 3.44 -6.84
N SER A 60 1.46 3.04 -7.69
CA SER A 60 1.18 2.33 -8.95
C SER A 60 0.65 0.92 -8.70
N CYS A 61 1.33 0.14 -7.85
CA CYS A 61 0.91 -1.21 -7.44
C CYS A 61 -0.42 -1.20 -6.70
N SER A 62 -0.69 -0.18 -5.87
CA SER A 62 -1.98 -0.04 -5.20
C SER A 62 -3.14 0.01 -6.18
N LYS A 63 -2.99 0.71 -7.32
CA LYS A 63 -4.02 0.77 -8.35
C LYS A 63 -4.27 -0.61 -8.97
N ILE A 64 -3.21 -1.31 -9.35
CA ILE A 64 -3.31 -2.66 -9.93
C ILE A 64 -3.99 -3.63 -8.97
N LEU A 65 -3.57 -3.65 -7.71
CA LEU A 65 -4.14 -4.54 -6.69
C LEU A 65 -5.61 -4.19 -6.38
N LEU A 66 -5.97 -2.90 -6.39
CA LEU A 66 -7.36 -2.49 -6.26
C LEU A 66 -8.21 -2.91 -7.46
N GLU A 67 -7.66 -2.88 -8.67
CA GLU A 67 -8.36 -3.36 -9.86
C GLU A 67 -8.69 -4.85 -9.75
N ILE A 68 -7.72 -5.64 -9.32
CA ILE A 68 -7.88 -7.07 -9.04
C ILE A 68 -8.94 -7.29 -7.94
N ALA A 69 -8.82 -6.57 -6.82
CA ALA A 69 -9.70 -6.75 -5.66
C ALA A 69 -11.16 -6.34 -5.93
N LEU A 70 -11.38 -5.41 -6.87
CA LEU A 70 -12.70 -4.90 -7.25
C LEU A 70 -13.25 -5.57 -8.51
N ASN A 71 -12.40 -6.21 -9.32
CA ASN A 71 -12.70 -6.69 -10.67
C ASN A 71 -13.28 -5.58 -11.58
N LYS A 72 -12.65 -4.39 -11.53
CA LYS A 72 -12.99 -3.17 -12.29
C LYS A 72 -11.81 -2.21 -12.21
N SER A 73 -11.74 -1.19 -13.07
CA SER A 73 -10.79 -0.08 -12.93
C SER A 73 -10.78 0.51 -11.52
N ALA A 74 -9.59 0.84 -11.02
CA ALA A 74 -9.42 1.36 -9.67
C ALA A 74 -10.16 2.70 -9.51
N PRO A 75 -10.80 2.95 -8.35
CA PRO A 75 -11.27 4.29 -8.03
C PRO A 75 -10.07 5.23 -7.83
N GLU A 76 -10.35 6.51 -7.61
CA GLU A 76 -9.33 7.43 -7.11
C GLU A 76 -8.81 6.95 -5.73
N THR A 77 -7.50 7.02 -5.55
CA THR A 77 -6.80 6.42 -4.41
C THR A 77 -5.80 7.35 -3.79
N GLN A 78 -5.74 7.36 -2.47
CA GLN A 78 -4.66 7.98 -1.69
C GLN A 78 -3.93 6.93 -0.85
N THR A 79 -2.61 7.00 -0.85
CA THR A 79 -1.73 6.21 0.01
C THR A 79 -1.19 7.07 1.16
N ASP A 80 -1.42 6.64 2.39
CA ASP A 80 -0.76 7.22 3.56
C ASP A 80 0.53 6.47 3.83
N PHE A 81 1.65 7.10 3.56
CA PHE A 81 2.95 6.56 3.89
C PHE A 81 3.24 6.77 5.37
N ILE A 82 3.45 5.67 6.09
CA ILE A 82 3.72 5.65 7.52
C ILE A 82 5.07 4.98 7.71
N TRP A 83 6.01 5.74 8.27
CA TRP A 83 7.32 5.21 8.62
C TRP A 83 7.19 4.27 9.82
N HIS A 84 7.78 3.08 9.73
CA HIS A 84 7.92 2.19 10.87
C HIS A 84 9.37 1.74 10.99
N THR A 85 9.89 1.79 12.21
CA THR A 85 11.18 1.18 12.52
C THR A 85 10.94 -0.29 12.83
N VAL A 86 11.34 -1.18 11.93
CA VAL A 86 11.35 -2.62 12.21
C VAL A 86 12.71 -2.94 12.80
N GLN A 87 12.77 -3.19 14.11
CA GLN A 87 13.90 -3.89 14.71
C GLN A 87 13.79 -5.35 14.28
N GLN A 88 14.50 -5.77 13.24
CA GLN A 88 14.73 -7.18 13.03
C GLN A 88 15.63 -7.69 14.16
N ALA A 89 15.03 -8.40 15.12
CA ALA A 89 15.79 -9.21 16.05
C ALA A 89 16.35 -10.40 15.25
N SER A 90 17.65 -10.37 14.95
CA SER A 90 18.37 -11.53 14.43
C SER A 90 18.19 -12.69 15.41
N ALA A 91 17.64 -13.80 14.93
CA ALA A 91 17.56 -15.08 15.64
C ALA A 91 18.76 -15.96 15.26
#